data_AF-A0A8T7MII8-F1
#
_entry.id   AF-A0A8T7MII8-F1
#
_cell.length_a   1.000
_cell.length_b   1.000
_cell.length_c   1.000
_cell.angle_alpha   90.00
_cell.angle_beta   90.00
_cell.angle_gamma   90.00
#
_symmetry.space_group_name_H-M   'P 1'
#
loop_
_entity.id
_entity.type
_entity.pdbx_description
1 polymer ?
#
loop_
_entity_poly.entity_id
_entity_poly.type
_entity_poly.pdbx_seq_one_letter_code
_entity_poly.pdbx_strand_id
1 'polypeptide(L)'
;MSNPAKWGQSQSQSQNPQASFNTIARDKKRTEVEAKATELVRRLDLGAQRIEEANKNGKDTTDWENFWISLLFEYNDLLGEIEKLRS
;
A
#
# COMPACT_ATOMS: atom_id res chain seq x y z
N MET A 1 15.26 -64.99 -14.95
CA MET A 1 15.91 -63.79 -15.51
C MET A 1 14.86 -63.03 -16.30
N SER A 2 14.50 -61.76 -16.12
CA SER A 2 14.65 -60.79 -15.04
C SER A 2 13.54 -59.76 -15.31
N ASN A 3 12.84 -59.32 -14.27
CA ASN A 3 11.85 -58.24 -14.33
C ASN A 3 12.59 -56.91 -14.08
N PRO A 4 12.37 -55.84 -14.87
CA PRO A 4 12.66 -54.50 -14.40
C PRO A 4 11.36 -53.71 -14.26
N ALA A 5 10.85 -53.69 -13.03
CA ALA A 5 9.83 -52.75 -12.62
C ALA A 5 10.38 -51.32 -12.71
N LYS A 6 9.83 -50.49 -13.61
CA LYS A 6 10.04 -49.04 -13.62
C LYS A 6 9.15 -48.40 -12.56
N TRP A 7 9.63 -48.39 -11.31
CA TRP A 7 9.03 -47.57 -10.25
C TRP A 7 9.70 -46.18 -10.24
N GLY A 8 8.86 -45.15 -10.32
CA GLY A 8 9.03 -43.92 -9.55
C GLY A 8 9.95 -42.85 -10.15
N GLN A 9 9.36 -41.95 -10.95
CA GLN A 9 9.65 -40.51 -10.83
C GLN A 9 8.35 -39.73 -11.04
N SER A 10 7.42 -39.86 -10.09
CA SER A 10 6.46 -38.80 -9.84
C SER A 10 7.27 -37.64 -9.28
N GLN A 11 7.54 -36.63 -10.11
CA GLN A 11 8.01 -35.34 -9.63
C GLN A 11 6.91 -34.78 -8.74
N SER A 12 7.05 -35.01 -7.44
CA SER A 12 6.29 -34.32 -6.42
C SER A 12 6.56 -32.84 -6.61
N GLN A 13 5.63 -32.14 -7.24
CA GLN A 13 5.56 -30.68 -7.17
C GLN A 13 5.40 -30.35 -5.69
N SER A 14 6.53 -30.07 -5.03
CA SER A 14 6.57 -29.51 -3.70
C SER A 14 5.93 -28.13 -3.77
N GLN A 15 4.61 -28.07 -3.68
CA GLN A 15 3.86 -26.85 -3.43
C GLN A 15 4.34 -26.33 -2.09
N ASN A 16 5.30 -25.40 -2.12
CA ASN A 16 5.90 -24.82 -0.94
C ASN A 16 4.83 -23.96 -0.22
N PRO A 17 4.26 -24.41 0.91
CA PRO A 17 3.14 -23.73 1.54
C PRO A 17 3.53 -22.31 1.97
N GLN A 18 4.79 -22.10 2.37
CA GLN A 18 5.33 -20.79 2.71
C GLN A 18 5.22 -19.76 1.58
N ALA A 19 5.35 -20.18 0.31
CA ALA A 19 5.27 -19.25 -0.82
C ALA A 19 3.86 -18.66 -0.97
N SER A 20 2.83 -19.47 -0.74
CA SER A 20 1.42 -19.04 -0.78
C SER A 20 1.06 -18.08 0.36
N PHE A 21 1.55 -18.34 1.58
CA PHE A 21 1.34 -17.43 2.72
C PHE A 21 2.01 -16.06 2.51
N ASN A 22 3.22 -16.04 1.94
CA ASN A 22 3.95 -14.81 1.66
C ASN A 22 3.26 -13.94 0.60
N THR A 23 2.63 -14.55 -0.40
CA THR A 23 1.85 -13.80 -1.41
C THR A 23 0.61 -13.14 -0.79
N ILE A 24 -0.16 -13.88 0.01
CA ILE A 24 -1.38 -13.36 0.67
C ILE A 24 -1.05 -12.18 1.59
N ALA A 25 0.04 -12.26 2.36
CA ALA A 25 0.46 -11.19 3.25
C ALA A 25 0.87 -9.91 2.49
N ARG A 26 1.56 -10.05 1.34
CA ARG A 26 1.93 -8.92 0.49
C ARG A 26 0.71 -8.28 -0.15
N ASP A 27 -0.22 -9.07 -0.67
CA ASP A 27 -1.44 -8.57 -1.29
C ASP A 27 -2.30 -7.81 -0.27
N LYS A 28 -2.43 -8.36 0.94
CA LYS A 28 -3.11 -7.66 2.05
C LYS A 28 -2.44 -6.33 2.38
N LYS A 29 -1.11 -6.31 2.54
CA LYS A 29 -0.35 -5.09 2.82
C LYS A 29 -0.49 -4.06 1.69
N ARG A 30 -0.54 -4.51 0.43
CA ARG A 30 -0.79 -3.65 -0.74
C ARG A 30 -2.17 -3.00 -0.65
N THR A 31 -3.23 -3.78 -0.44
CA THR A 31 -4.59 -3.24 -0.31
C THR A 31 -4.73 -2.25 0.85
N GLU A 32 -4.08 -2.53 1.99
CA GLU A 32 -4.06 -1.60 3.13
C GLU A 32 -3.37 -0.27 2.79
N VAL A 33 -2.25 -0.33 2.09
CA VAL A 33 -1.50 0.86 1.65
C VAL A 33 -2.28 1.66 0.61
N GLU A 34 -2.93 1.00 -0.35
CA GLU A 34 -3.80 1.65 -1.33
C GLU A 34 -5.00 2.35 -0.67
N ALA A 35 -5.65 1.69 0.29
CA ALA A 35 -6.77 2.29 1.04
C ALA A 35 -6.33 3.52 1.83
N LYS A 36 -5.15 3.47 2.47
CA LYS A 36 -4.55 4.63 3.14
C LYS A 36 -4.26 5.78 2.17
N ALA A 37 -3.78 5.48 0.97
CA ALA A 37 -3.50 6.49 -0.05
C ALA A 37 -4.77 7.20 -0.48
N THR A 38 -5.86 6.45 -0.73
CA THR A 38 -7.16 7.05 -1.07
C THR A 38 -7.67 7.96 0.03
N GLU A 39 -7.60 7.56 1.29
CA GLU A 39 -8.06 8.40 2.41
C GLU A 39 -7.18 9.64 2.58
N LEU A 40 -5.86 9.54 2.40
CA LEU A 40 -4.96 10.69 2.49
C LEU A 40 -5.24 11.72 1.38
N VAL A 41 -5.46 11.28 0.14
CA VAL A 41 -5.84 12.18 -0.96
C VAL A 41 -7.14 12.91 -0.62
N ARG A 42 -8.15 12.20 -0.10
CA ARG A 42 -9.41 12.82 0.33
C ARG A 42 -9.21 13.87 1.41
N ARG A 43 -8.31 13.62 2.37
CA ARG A 43 -7.98 14.57 3.45
C ARG A 43 -7.21 15.79 2.92
N LEU A 44 -6.31 15.59 1.96
CA LEU A 44 -5.58 16.68 1.29
C LEU A 44 -6.53 17.60 0.53
N ASP A 45 -7.48 17.04 -0.22
CA ASP A 45 -8.50 17.81 -0.94
C ASP A 45 -9.36 18.63 0.02
N LEU A 46 -9.80 18.01 1.12
CA LEU A 46 -10.58 18.69 2.15
C LEU A 46 -9.78 19.83 2.81
N GLY A 47 -8.51 19.59 3.13
CA GLY A 47 -7.62 20.61 3.69
C GLY A 47 -7.46 21.81 2.75
N ALA A 48 -7.22 21.55 1.46
CA ALA A 48 -7.12 22.59 0.44
C ALA A 48 -8.42 23.42 0.33
N GLN A 49 -9.58 22.76 0.31
CA GLN A 49 -10.89 23.45 0.30
C GLN A 49 -11.10 24.33 1.54
N ARG A 50 -10.69 23.87 2.72
CA ARG A 50 -10.80 24.65 3.97
C ARG A 50 -9.89 25.87 3.98
N ILE A 51 -8.66 25.72 3.48
CA ILE A 51 -7.72 26.84 3.33
C ILE A 51 -8.29 27.86 2.35
N GLU A 52 -8.83 27.43 1.21
CA GLU A 52 -9.44 28.31 0.23
C GLU A 52 -10.66 29.05 0.82
N GLU A 53 -11.53 28.36 1.56
CA GLU A 53 -12.68 28.96 2.25
C GLU A 53 -12.26 29.98 3.31
N ALA A 54 -11.26 29.67 4.12
CA ALA A 54 -10.73 30.59 5.13
C ALA A 54 -10.11 31.84 4.50
N ASN A 55 -9.32 31.68 3.44
CA ASN A 55 -8.75 32.79 2.66
C ASN A 55 -9.82 33.71 2.08
N LYS A 56 -10.88 33.15 1.48
CA LYS A 56 -12.02 33.92 0.96
C LYS A 56 -12.72 34.77 2.04
N ASN A 57 -12.68 34.31 3.28
CA ASN A 57 -13.30 34.98 4.42
C ASN A 57 -12.31 35.86 5.22
N GLY A 58 -11.07 36.03 4.75
CA GLY A 58 -10.03 36.79 5.45
C GLY A 58 -9.65 36.21 6.82
N LYS A 59 -9.81 34.89 6.99
CA LYS A 59 -9.44 34.18 8.23
C LYS A 59 -8.00 33.70 8.14
N ASP A 60 -7.35 33.59 9.30
CA ASP A 60 -6.04 32.95 9.42
C ASP A 60 -6.12 31.47 8.99
N THR A 61 -5.19 31.06 8.14
CA THR A 61 -5.06 29.71 7.58
C THR A 61 -3.87 28.94 8.14
N THR A 62 -3.04 29.55 8.98
CA THR A 62 -1.74 29.00 9.41
C THR A 62 -1.86 27.57 9.96
N ASP A 63 -2.82 27.32 10.84
CA ASP A 63 -3.03 25.99 11.43
C ASP A 63 -3.49 24.96 10.39
N TRP A 64 -4.34 25.38 9.45
CA TRP A 64 -4.81 24.53 8.36
C TRP A 64 -3.70 24.22 7.36
N GLU A 65 -2.86 25.18 7.04
CA GLU A 65 -1.69 25.01 6.18
C GLU A 65 -0.66 24.08 6.82
N ASN A 66 -0.36 24.26 8.10
CA ASN A 66 0.54 23.37 8.85
C ASN A 66 0.00 21.93 8.88
N PHE A 67 -1.29 21.77 9.12
CA PHE A 67 -1.93 20.46 9.07
C PHE A 67 -1.86 19.87 7.65
N TRP A 68 -2.16 20.64 6.61
CA TRP A 68 -2.10 20.20 5.22
C TRP A 68 -0.68 19.78 4.79
N ILE A 69 0.35 20.51 5.22
CA ILE A 69 1.75 20.14 5.02
C ILE A 69 2.07 18.81 5.70
N SER A 70 1.57 18.56 6.91
CA SER A 70 1.78 17.28 7.59
C SER A 70 1.19 16.09 6.81
N LEU A 71 0.02 16.28 6.17
CA LEU A 71 -0.60 15.28 5.31
C LEU A 71 0.23 15.01 4.04
N LEU A 72 0.86 16.04 3.47
CA LEU A 72 1.73 15.89 2.31
C LEU A 72 2.98 15.06 2.63
N PHE A 73 3.56 15.25 3.82
CA PHE A 73 4.67 14.40 4.29
C PHE A 73 4.21 12.95 4.47
N GLU A 74 3.07 12.72 5.11
CA GLU A 74 2.50 11.37 5.29
C GLU A 74 2.23 10.69 3.93
N TYR A 75 1.70 11.44 2.96
CA TYR A 75 1.49 10.94 1.61
C TYR A 75 2.81 10.59 0.89
N ASN A 76 3.84 11.41 1.02
CA ASN A 76 5.15 11.14 0.43
C ASN A 76 5.81 9.88 1.04
N ASP A 77 5.72 9.72 2.36
CA ASP A 77 6.21 8.51 3.03
C ASP A 77 5.47 7.26 2.55
N LEU A 78 4.15 7.37 2.36
CA LEU A 78 3.33 6.29 1.83
C LEU A 78 3.70 5.92 0.39
N LEU A 79 4.02 6.91 -0.47
CA LEU A 79 4.55 6.64 -1.81
C LEU A 79 5.87 5.84 -1.76
N GLY A 80 6.73 6.16 -0.78
CA GLY A 80 7.94 5.38 -0.52
C GLY A 80 7.66 3.94 -0.10
N GLU A 81 6.60 3.69 0.68
CA GLU A 81 6.13 2.33 0.99
C GLU A 81 5.59 1.60 -0.24
N ILE A 82 4.81 2.27 -1.08
CA ILE A 82 4.24 1.70 -2.32
C ILE A 82 5.36 1.26 -3.26
N GLU A 83 6.38 2.09 -3.45
CA GLU A 83 7.49 1.78 -4.35
C GLU A 83 8.25 0.53 -3.88
N LYS A 84 8.51 0.41 -2.57
CA LYS A 84 9.14 -0.79 -1.98
C LYS A 84 8.30 -2.07 -2.12
N LEU A 85 6.98 -1.95 -2.26
CA LEU A 85 6.08 -3.10 -2.50
C LEU A 85 5.97 -3.45 -3.99
N ARG A 86 6.47 -2.59 -4.88
CA ARG A 86 6.47 -2.76 -6.34
C ARG A 86 7.81 -3.33 -6.84
N SER A 87 8.92 -2.98 -6.20
CA SER A 87 10.27 -3.52 -6.44
C SER A 87 10.41 -4.97 -5.98
#